data_AF-M2B638-F1
#
_entry.id   AF-M2B638-F1
#
_cell.length_a   1.000
_cell.length_b   1.000
_cell.length_c   1.000
_cell.angle_alpha   90.00
_cell.angle_beta   90.00
_cell.angle_gamma   90.00
#
_symmetry.space_group_name_H-M   'P 1'
#
loop_
_entity.id
_entity.type
_entity.pdbx_description
1 polymer ?
#
loop_
_entity_poly.entity_id
_entity_poly.type
_entity_poly.pdbx_seq_one_letter_code
_entity_poly.pdbx_strand_id
1 'polypeptide(L)' 'MFFHRRKFLRSVVISAMKGRLDKPTIDEILGRLGHGETARAEELNLEQISNLVEALRQAEQANE' A
#
# COMPACT_ATOMS: atom_id res chain seq x y z
N MET A 1 -0.27 -3.79 -8.66
CA MET A 1 -1.18 -4.22 -7.56
C MET A 1 -2.00 -5.46 -7.94
N PHE A 2 -2.85 -5.41 -8.98
CA PHE A 2 -3.76 -6.52 -9.32
C PHE A 2 -3.12 -7.77 -9.95
N PHE A 3 -1.88 -7.69 -10.44
CA PHE A 3 -1.11 -8.87 -10.89
C PHE A 3 -0.89 -9.92 -9.79
N HIS A 4 -0.98 -9.51 -8.52
CA HIS A 4 -0.83 -10.39 -7.35
C HIS A 4 -1.98 -10.22 -6.36
N ARG A 5 -3.21 -10.01 -6.86
CA ARG A 5 -4.39 -9.64 -6.04
C ARG A 5 -4.73 -10.58 -4.89
N ARG A 6 -4.32 -11.86 -4.98
CA ARG A 6 -4.53 -12.90 -3.95
C ARG A 6 -3.44 -12.94 -2.87
N LYS A 7 -2.33 -12.22 -3.06
CA LYS A 7 -1.29 -12.06 -2.03
C LYS A 7 -1.69 -10.96 -1.06
N PHE A 8 -1.07 -10.96 0.13
CA PHE A 8 -1.26 -9.89 1.10
C PHE A 8 -0.86 -8.54 0.50
N LEU A 9 -1.74 -7.56 0.72
CA LEU A 9 -1.64 -6.18 0.27
C LEU A 9 -0.28 -5.60 0.62
N ARG A 10 0.16 -5.80 1.86
CA ARG A 10 1.48 -5.40 2.35
C ARG A 10 2.61 -5.87 1.44
N SER A 11 2.68 -7.16 1.11
CA SER A 11 3.72 -7.71 0.24
C SER A 11 3.67 -7.13 -1.17
N VAL A 12 2.47 -6.87 -1.69
CA VAL A 12 2.26 -6.27 -3.01
C VAL A 12 2.74 -4.81 -3.03
N VAL A 13 2.42 -4.03 -2.01
CA VAL A 13 2.82 -2.62 -1.89
C VAL A 13 4.32 -2.49 -1.69
N ILE A 14 4.92 -3.31 -0.81
CA ILE A 14 6.39 -3.36 -0.63
C ILE A 14 7.09 -3.68 -1.94
N SER A 15 6.58 -4.63 -2.72
CA SER A 15 7.17 -4.97 -4.02
C SER A 15 7.01 -3.84 -5.04
N ALA A 16 5.92 -3.09 -4.99
CA ALA A 16 5.64 -2.00 -5.93
C ALA A 16 6.46 -0.73 -5.61
N MET A 17 6.72 -0.47 -4.33
CA MET A 17 7.45 0.71 -3.85
C MET A 17 8.93 0.42 -3.56
N LYS A 18 9.46 -0.71 -4.03
CA LYS A 18 10.84 -1.13 -3.79
C LYS A 18 11.82 -0.05 -4.29
N GLY A 19 12.65 0.45 -3.37
CA GLY A 19 13.63 1.50 -3.66
C GLY A 19 13.07 2.92 -3.64
N ARG A 20 11.78 3.09 -3.35
CA ARG A 20 11.08 4.39 -3.23
C ARG A 20 10.63 4.66 -1.80
N LEU A 21 10.04 3.66 -1.14
CA LEU A 21 9.66 3.69 0.28
C LEU A 21 10.25 2.50 1.02
N ASP A 22 10.52 2.68 2.31
CA ASP A 22 10.93 1.61 3.19
C ASP A 22 9.72 0.85 3.76
N LYS A 23 9.99 -0.28 4.42
CA LYS A 23 8.92 -1.14 4.98
C LYS A 23 8.17 -0.46 6.14
N PRO A 24 8.85 0.21 7.11
CA PRO A 24 8.16 0.92 8.18
C PRO A 24 7.16 1.98 7.69
N THR A 25 7.53 2.81 6.70
CA THR A 25 6.60 3.81 6.14
C THR A 25 5.40 3.16 5.48
N ILE A 26 5.59 2.05 4.77
CA ILE A 26 4.48 1.30 4.16
C ILE A 26 3.55 0.71 5.23
N ASP A 27 4.11 0.14 6.29
CA ASP A 27 3.34 -0.45 7.39
C ASP A 27 2.51 0.63 8.11
N GLU A 28 3.08 1.81 8.31
CA GLU A 28 2.37 2.95 8.87
C GLU A 28 1.21 3.43 7.99
N ILE A 29 1.44 3.58 6.67
CA ILE A 29 0.38 3.99 5.73
C ILE A 29 -0.76 2.97 5.72
N LEU A 30 -0.45 1.67 5.64
CA LEU A 30 -1.46 0.62 5.65
C LEU A 30 -2.25 0.59 6.97
N GLY A 31 -1.57 0.76 8.10
CA GLY A 31 -2.21 0.87 9.41
C GLY A 31 -3.14 2.08 9.51
N ARG A 32 -2.70 3.26 9.05
CA ARG A 32 -3.51 4.49 9.04
C ARG A 32 -4.76 4.37 8.16
N LEU A 33 -4.67 3.66 7.05
CA LEU A 33 -5.80 3.40 6.14
C LEU A 33 -6.71 2.26 6.59
N GLY A 34 -6.43 1.64 7.74
CA GLY A 34 -7.24 0.53 8.28
C GLY A 34 -7.06 -0.79 7.53
N HIS A 35 -5.97 -0.95 6.78
CA HIS A 35 -5.65 -2.20 6.11
C HIS A 35 -4.88 -3.13 7.05
N GLY A 36 -5.54 -4.19 7.52
CA GLY A 36 -4.91 -5.20 8.38
C GLY A 36 -3.82 -6.02 7.68
N GLU A 37 -3.03 -6.75 8.45
CA GLU A 37 -1.89 -7.56 7.98
C GLU A 37 -2.27 -8.60 6.92
N THR A 38 -3.53 -9.08 6.95
CA THR A 38 -4.07 -10.09 6.04
C THR A 38 -4.84 -9.52 4.87
N ALA A 39 -5.00 -8.18 4.78
CA ALA A 39 -5.77 -7.53 3.73
C ALA A 39 -5.23 -7.90 2.34
N ARG A 40 -6.12 -8.00 1.35
CA ARG A 40 -5.77 -8.31 -0.04
C ARG A 40 -6.31 -7.25 -0.99
N ALA A 41 -5.60 -7.03 -2.09
CA ALA A 41 -5.99 -6.02 -3.07
C ALA A 41 -7.38 -6.27 -3.71
N GLU A 42 -7.86 -7.52 -3.72
CA GLU A 42 -9.21 -7.86 -4.21
C GLU A 42 -10.34 -7.55 -3.21
N GLU A 43 -10.03 -7.28 -1.95
CA GLU A 43 -11.00 -6.91 -0.91
C GLU A 43 -11.21 -5.39 -0.84
N LEU A 44 -10.38 -4.62 -1.55
CA LEU A 44 -10.45 -3.17 -1.55
C LEU A 44 -11.49 -2.68 -2.57
N ASN A 45 -12.32 -1.73 -2.13
CA ASN A 45 -13.19 -0.97 -3.02
C ASN A 45 -12.42 0.18 -3.72
N LEU A 46 -13.07 0.86 -4.68
CA LEU A 46 -12.46 1.93 -5.46
C LEU A 46 -11.94 3.10 -4.61
N GLU A 47 -12.68 3.48 -3.57
CA GLU A 47 -12.30 4.57 -2.66
C GLU A 47 -11.05 4.20 -1.87
N GLN A 48 -10.99 2.98 -1.33
CA GLN A 48 -9.82 2.45 -0.62
C GLN A 48 -8.58 2.39 -1.52
N ILE A 49 -8.76 1.99 -2.79
CA ILE A 49 -7.67 1.98 -3.78
C ILE A 49 -7.17 3.41 -4.02
N SER A 50 -8.08 4.37 -4.22
CA SER A 50 -7.73 5.77 -4.45
C SER A 50 -6.97 6.37 -3.27
N ASN A 51 -7.47 6.15 -2.05
CA ASN A 51 -6.85 6.63 -0.82
C ASN A 51 -5.46 6.02 -0.60
N LEU A 52 -5.30 4.73 -0.89
CA LEU A 52 -4.00 4.06 -0.79
C LEU A 52 -3.00 4.64 -1.79
N VAL A 53 -3.38 4.80 -3.06
CA VAL A 53 -2.49 5.33 -4.09
C VAL A 53 -2.05 6.75 -3.74
N GLU A 54 -2.97 7.59 -3.28
CA GLU A 54 -2.65 8.97 -2.90
C GLU A 54 -1.73 9.03 -1.67
N ALA A 55 -1.98 8.21 -0.64
CA ALA A 55 -1.11 8.16 0.53
C ALA A 55 0.32 7.70 0.18
N LEU A 56 0.46 6.71 -0.70
CA LEU A 56 1.77 6.23 -1.19
C LEU A 56 2.49 7.31 -2.01
N ARG A 57 1.76 8.06 -2.84
CA ARG A 57 2.31 9.17 -3.63
C ARG A 57 2.83 10.29 -2.73
N GLN A 58 2.05 10.70 -1.73
CA GLN A 58 2.45 11.75 -0.77
C GLN A 58 3.68 11.33 0.04
N ALA A 59 3.73 10.07 0.49
CA ALA A 59 4.87 9.56 1.24
C ALA A 59 6.15 9.48 0.40
N GLU A 60 6.03 9.12 -0.88
CA GLU A 60 7.18 9.14 -1.80
C GLU A 60 7.71 10.55 -2.00
N GLN A 61 6.83 11.52 -2.24
CA GLN A 61 7.23 12.92 -2.44
C GLN A 61 7.87 13.54 -1.20
N ALA A 62 7.52 13.08 0.01
CA ALA A 62 8.13 13.53 1.25
C ALA A 62 9.53 12.93 1.51
N ASN A 63 9.91 11.90 0.75
CA ASN A 63 11.22 11.23 0.84
C ASN A 63 12.25 11.74 -0.20
N GLU A 64 11.83 12.59 -1.16
CA GLU A 64 12.70 13.33 -2.09
C GLU A 64 13.22 14.63 -1.46
#